data_AF-A0A359AYC4-F1
#
_entry.id   AF-A0A359AYC4-F1
#
_cell.length_a   1.000
_cell.length_b   1.000
_cell.length_c   1.000
_cell.angle_alpha   90.00
_cell.angle_beta   90.00
_cell.angle_gamma   90.00
#
_symmetry.space_group_name_H-M   'P 1'
#
loop_
_entity.id
_entity.type
_entity.pdbx_description
1 polymer ?
#
loop_
_entity_poly.entity_id
_entity_poly.type
_entity_poly.pdbx_seq_one_letter_code
_entity_poly.pdbx_strand_id
1 'polypeptide(L)' 'MKTKNSFENKLLSLQDNMLNFALTLTADREEAKDLLQETTLRVLDNREKYYENVNFKGWV' A
#
# COMPACT_ATOMS: atom_id res chain seq x y z
N MET A 1 3.83 -15.64 20.17
CA MET A 1 4.08 -14.41 19.40
C MET A 1 2.84 -14.12 18.57
N LYS A 2 2.24 -12.92 18.66
CA LYS A 2 1.11 -12.55 17.79
C LYS A 2 1.62 -12.53 16.35
N THR A 3 1.13 -13.42 15.50
CA THR A 3 1.35 -13.42 14.06
C THR A 3 0.91 -12.06 13.50
N LYS A 4 1.86 -11.18 13.16
CA LYS A 4 1.62 -10.10 12.18
C LYS A 4 1.40 -10.79 10.82
N ASN A 5 0.19 -11.30 10.60
CA ASN A 5 -0.93 -10.70 9.86
C ASN A 5 -0.69 -10.76 8.34
N SER A 6 -1.51 -11.56 7.65
CA SER A 6 -1.45 -11.72 6.20
C SER A 6 -1.69 -10.40 5.44
N PHE A 7 -2.37 -9.43 6.05
CA PHE A 7 -2.66 -8.13 5.47
C PHE A 7 -1.39 -7.28 5.29
N GLU A 8 -0.60 -7.08 6.35
CA GLU A 8 0.66 -6.33 6.30
C GLU A 8 1.64 -6.97 5.32
N ASN A 9 1.70 -8.31 5.25
CA ASN A 9 2.53 -9.01 4.27
C ASN A 9 2.07 -8.78 2.83
N LYS A 10 0.75 -8.77 2.58
CA LYS A 10 0.19 -8.39 1.28
C LYS A 10 0.54 -6.93 0.93
N LEU A 11 0.44 -6.01 1.89
CA LEU A 11 0.77 -4.60 1.67
C LEU A 11 2.26 -4.39 1.39
N LEU A 12 3.14 -5.07 2.12
CA LEU A 12 4.59 -5.05 1.89
C LEU A 12 4.94 -5.59 0.49
N SER A 13 4.27 -6.66 0.04
CA SER A 13 4.48 -7.21 -1.30
C SER A 13 4.08 -6.28 -2.45
N LEU A 14 3.29 -5.23 -2.17
CA LEU A 14 2.86 -4.24 -3.15
C LEU A 14 3.76 -3.00 -3.21
N GLN A 15 4.67 -2.79 -2.25
CA GLN A 15 5.43 -1.54 -2.12
C GLN A 15 6.22 -1.20 -3.38
N ASP A 16 6.90 -2.16 -4.02
CA ASP A 16 7.65 -1.91 -5.26
C ASP A 16 6.73 -1.56 -6.43
N ASN A 17 5.55 -2.20 -6.52
CA ASN A 17 4.56 -1.87 -7.54
C ASN A 17 3.98 -0.47 -7.32
N MET A 18 3.65 -0.14 -6.07
CA MET A 18 3.13 1.17 -5.70
C MET A 18 4.17 2.27 -5.89
N LEU A 19 5.44 2.02 -5.58
CA LEU A 19 6.52 2.99 -5.82
C LEU A 19 6.68 3.28 -7.31
N ASN A 20 6.68 2.23 -8.16
CA ASN A 20 6.73 2.43 -9.60
C ASN A 20 5.51 3.20 -10.11
N PHE A 21 4.32 2.91 -9.60
CA PHE A 21 3.12 3.65 -9.95
C PHE A 21 3.19 5.10 -9.48
N ALA A 22 3.64 5.36 -8.25
CA ALA A 22 3.86 6.70 -7.73
C ALA A 22 4.86 7.49 -8.60
N LEU A 23 5.95 6.85 -9.04
CA LEU A 23 6.91 7.44 -9.99
C LEU A 23 6.30 7.77 -11.37
N THR A 24 5.20 7.11 -11.77
CA THR A 24 4.46 7.53 -12.98
C THR A 24 3.53 8.72 -12.74
N LEU A 25 3.17 8.97 -11.49
CA LEU A 25 2.28 10.06 -11.08
C LEU A 25 3.03 11.32 -10.65
N THR A 26 4.25 11.17 -10.15
CA THR A 26 5.11 12.26 -9.69
C THR A 26 6.23 12.51 -10.69
N ALA A 27 6.74 13.75 -10.74
CA ALA A 27 7.91 14.09 -11.55
C ALA A 27 9.23 13.91 -10.78
N ASP A 28 9.16 13.51 -9.51
CA ASP A 28 10.28 13.40 -8.59
C ASP A 28 10.21 12.12 -7.75
N ARG A 29 11.40 11.61 -7.37
CA ARG A 29 11.55 10.36 -6.61
C ARG A 29 11.22 10.51 -5.13
N GLU A 30 11.53 11.64 -4.51
CA GLU A 30 11.16 11.88 -3.11
C GLU A 30 9.64 12.09 -3.00
N GLU A 31 9.04 12.84 -3.93
CA GLU A 31 7.58 12.95 -4.02
C GLU A 31 6.90 11.58 -4.19
N ALA A 32 7.47 10.68 -4.99
CA ALA A 32 6.94 9.33 -5.16
C ALA A 32 6.99 8.52 -3.85
N LYS A 33 8.07 8.67 -3.07
CA LYS A 33 8.21 8.01 -1.77
C LYS A 33 7.23 8.58 -0.76
N ASP A 34 7.00 9.89 -0.77
CA ASP A 34 6.04 10.53 0.13
C ASP A 34 4.62 10.06 -0.18
N LEU A 35 4.23 10.03 -1.47
CA LEU A 35 2.95 9.49 -1.91
C LEU A 35 2.76 8.01 -1.51
N LEU A 36 3.81 7.19 -1.68
CA LEU A 36 3.80 5.79 -1.26
C LEU A 36 3.59 5.64 0.26
N GLN A 37 4.27 6.47 1.06
CA GLN A 37 4.16 6.45 2.51
C GLN A 37 2.77 6.87 2.98
N GLU A 38 2.22 7.96 2.43
CA GLU A 38 0.85 8.39 2.72
C GLU A 38 -0.19 7.33 2.36
N THR A 39 -0.04 6.72 1.18
CA THR A 39 -0.94 5.65 0.71
C THR A 39 -0.86 4.44 1.64
N THR A 40 0.34 4.02 2.03
CA THR A 40 0.55 2.91 2.97
C THR A 40 -0.11 3.19 4.33
N LEU A 41 0.02 4.42 4.86
CA LEU A 41 -0.64 4.81 6.11
C LEU A 41 -2.17 4.77 5.98
N ARG A 42 -2.72 5.35 4.90
CA ARG A 42 -4.17 5.32 4.65
C ARG A 42 -4.72 3.91 4.54
N VAL A 43 -3.99 3.00 3.89
CA VAL A 43 -4.38 1.59 3.79
C VAL A 43 -4.43 0.91 5.16
N LEU A 44 -3.44 1.17 6.02
CA LEU A 44 -3.41 0.62 7.38
C LEU A 44 -4.55 1.18 8.23
N ASP A 45 -4.81 2.49 8.17
CA ASP A 45 -5.89 3.15 8.90
C ASP A 45 -7.28 2.65 8.47
N ASN A 46 -7.41 2.24 7.20
CA ASN A 46 -8.66 1.74 6.62
C ASN A 46 -8.72 0.21 6.54
N ARG A 47 -7.79 -0.52 7.18
CA ARG A 47 -7.71 -1.99 7.13
C ARG A 47 -9.05 -2.67 7.43
N GLU A 48 -9.78 -2.19 8.44
CA GLU A 48 -11.07 -2.76 8.86
C GLU A 48 -12.18 -2.61 7.80
N LYS A 49 -11.96 -1.78 6.76
CA LYS A 49 -12.88 -1.60 5.63
C LYS A 49 -12.61 -2.59 4.48
N TYR A 50 -11.50 -3.32 4.51
CA TYR A 50 -11.18 -4.32 3.50
C TYR A 50 -11.94 -5.63 3.78
N TYR A 51 -12.57 -6.19 2.75
CA TYR A 51 -13.32 -7.45 2.82
C TYR A 51 -12.71 -8.51 1.89
N GLU A 52 -12.78 -9.79 2.28
CA GLU A 52 -12.00 -10.89 1.67
C GLU A 52 -12.29 -11.19 0.19
N ASN A 53 -13.25 -10.52 -0.44
CA ASN A 53 -13.62 -10.70 -1.85
C ASN A 53 -13.30 -9.48 -2.74
N VAL A 54 -12.41 -8.58 -2.31
CA VAL A 54 -11.87 -7.48 -3.13
C VAL A 54 -10.48 -7.81 -3.62
N ASN A 55 -10.15 -7.41 -4.85
CA ASN A 55 -8.77 -7.42 -5.29
C ASN A 55 -7.95 -6.44 -4.43
N PHE A 56 -7.07 -6.99 -3.58
CA PHE A 56 -6.28 -6.17 -2.65
C PHE A 56 -5.46 -5.09 -3.34
N LYS A 57 -4.82 -5.40 -4.49
CA LYS A 57 -4.03 -4.43 -5.27
C LYS A 57 -4.88 -3.32 -5.89
N GLY A 58 -6.14 -3.58 -6.23
CA GLY A 58 -7.04 -2.57 -6.78
C GLY A 58 -7.75 -1.74 -5.70
N TRP A 59 -7.76 -2.23 -4.46
CA TRP A 59 -8.29 -1.51 -3.30
C TRP A 59 -7.24 -0.58 -2.65
N VAL A 60 -5.99 -1.04 -2.63
CA VAL A 60 -4.80 -0.24 -2.31
C VAL A 60 -4.53 0.76 -3.44
#